data_AF-A0A7S1QQF8-F1
#
_entry.id   AF-A0A7S1QQF8-F1
#
_cell.length_a   1.000
_cell.length_b   1.000
_cell.length_c   1.000
_cell.angle_alpha   90.00
_cell.angle_beta   90.00
_cell.angle_gamma   90.00
#
_symmetry.space_group_name_H-M   'P 1'
#
loop_
_entity.id
_entity.type
_entity.pdbx_description
1 polymer ?
#
loop_
_entity_poly.entity_id
_entity_poly.type
_entity_poly.pdbx_seq_one_letter_code
_entity_poly.pdbx_strand_id
1 'polypeptide(L)'
;RQRSSGTAEASSDADSASLSTERRVPREQRTKTWNAGDSAALAQDLVAEVEEEAGEIATIQEHLEVMNTAAADLNVAQEALGIALQEQRRLVQLWAVGSARLARAVGAEALAKAAPYYERLRRCQAARDSVEAASRRFMVAATETGMPADEPSRLATDHARRLAEFQAAQRELSGASASVSGSLVAAVAPYFEAEDEHREEWAEAAAAVRHFEGRVAVAKAKYREALRGLEALSEQAHIRRADSGVVGCEASLAD
;
A
#
# COMPACT_ATOMS: atom_id res chain seq x y z
N ARG A 1 7.65 69.84 -12.69
CA ARG A 1 8.36 70.38 -13.88
C ARG A 1 8.87 69.16 -14.64
N GLN A 2 8.54 68.83 -15.88
CA GLN A 2 7.91 69.48 -17.04
C GLN A 2 6.95 68.41 -17.65
N ARG A 3 5.69 68.73 -18.00
CA ARG A 3 5.27 69.31 -19.30
C ARG A 3 5.69 68.42 -20.48
N SER A 4 4.86 68.04 -21.45
CA SER A 4 3.52 68.53 -21.85
C SER A 4 3.10 67.85 -23.16
N SER A 5 1.77 67.85 -23.40
CA SER A 5 1.08 68.16 -24.69
C SER A 5 1.33 67.25 -25.89
N GLY A 6 0.32 66.62 -26.48
CA GLY A 6 -0.72 67.26 -27.33
C GLY A 6 -0.61 66.59 -28.71
N THR A 7 -1.59 66.42 -29.61
CA THR A 7 -2.79 67.16 -30.06
C THR A 7 -3.44 66.23 -31.12
N ALA A 8 -4.74 65.93 -31.13
CA ALA A 8 -5.89 66.68 -31.69
C ALA A 8 -6.02 66.67 -33.24
N GLU A 9 -7.30 66.73 -33.67
CA GLU A 9 -7.89 66.99 -35.02
C GLU A 9 -8.25 65.76 -35.87
N ALA A 10 -9.50 65.45 -36.24
CA ALA A 10 -10.76 66.15 -36.61
C ALA A 10 -10.93 66.47 -38.12
N SER A 11 -12.21 66.43 -38.56
CA SER A 11 -12.80 66.88 -39.85
C SER A 11 -12.84 65.85 -40.99
N SER A 12 -14.02 65.36 -41.44
CA SER A 12 -15.03 65.97 -42.36
C SER A 12 -14.53 66.02 -43.82
N ASP A 13 -15.28 65.82 -44.89
CA ASP A 13 -16.71 65.88 -45.21
C ASP A 13 -17.00 65.10 -46.51
N ALA A 14 -18.29 64.86 -46.75
CA ALA A 14 -19.07 64.78 -48.01
C ALA A 14 -18.33 64.73 -49.38
N ASP A 15 -18.81 64.11 -50.46
CA ASP A 15 -20.17 64.12 -51.01
C ASP A 15 -20.22 63.36 -52.36
N SER A 16 -21.45 63.02 -52.77
CA SER A 16 -21.97 63.01 -54.16
C SER A 16 -21.71 61.83 -55.13
N ALA A 17 -22.73 60.95 -55.14
CA ALA A 17 -23.67 60.69 -56.25
C ALA A 17 -23.20 60.12 -57.61
N SER A 18 -23.78 58.95 -57.96
CA SER A 18 -24.27 58.67 -59.33
C SER A 18 -25.26 57.49 -59.37
N LEU A 19 -26.43 57.75 -59.96
CA LEU A 19 -27.54 56.85 -60.27
C LEU A 19 -27.23 55.92 -61.46
N SER A 20 -27.75 54.68 -61.42
CA SER A 20 -28.32 53.90 -62.55
C SER A 20 -28.74 52.53 -62.01
N THR A 21 -30.04 52.30 -61.77
CA THR A 21 -30.98 51.60 -62.66
C THR A 21 -30.45 50.25 -63.17
N GLU A 22 -30.91 49.13 -62.62
CA GLU A 22 -31.56 48.04 -63.38
C GLU A 22 -31.90 46.80 -62.54
N ARG A 23 -33.12 46.28 -62.79
CA ARG A 23 -33.56 44.88 -62.81
C ARG A 23 -33.44 44.04 -61.52
N ARG A 24 -34.60 43.93 -60.86
CA ARG A 24 -34.98 42.78 -60.01
C ARG A 24 -34.85 41.46 -60.77
N VAL A 25 -33.99 40.58 -60.27
CA VAL A 25 -34.01 39.13 -60.53
C VAL A 25 -34.39 38.45 -59.21
N PRO A 26 -35.39 37.55 -59.16
CA PRO A 26 -35.71 36.83 -57.94
C PRO A 26 -34.58 35.85 -57.59
N ARG A 27 -33.88 36.14 -56.49
CA ARG A 27 -32.94 35.23 -55.85
C ARG A 27 -33.77 34.25 -55.02
N GLU A 28 -33.96 33.03 -55.52
CA GLU A 28 -34.40 31.90 -54.69
C GLU A 28 -33.36 31.69 -53.60
N GLN A 29 -33.57 32.35 -52.47
CA GLN A 29 -32.92 32.03 -51.22
C GLN A 29 -33.54 30.73 -50.76
N ARG A 30 -32.91 29.61 -51.13
CA ARG A 30 -33.05 28.34 -50.43
C ARG A 30 -32.41 28.54 -49.05
N THR A 31 -33.11 29.24 -48.15
CA THR A 31 -32.76 29.24 -46.73
C THR A 31 -33.00 27.81 -46.27
N LYS A 32 -31.91 27.02 -46.19
CA LYS A 32 -31.89 25.88 -45.27
C LYS A 32 -32.23 26.48 -43.92
N THR A 33 -33.48 26.29 -43.49
CA THR A 33 -33.91 26.59 -42.13
C THR A 33 -33.04 25.73 -41.24
N TRP A 34 -32.01 26.33 -40.65
CA TRP A 34 -31.36 25.77 -39.48
C TRP A 34 -32.46 25.66 -38.42
N ASN A 35 -32.99 24.46 -38.25
CA ASN A 35 -34.02 24.22 -37.26
C ASN A 35 -33.40 24.42 -35.88
N ALA A 36 -34.05 25.20 -35.02
CA ALA A 36 -33.64 25.37 -33.63
C ALA A 36 -33.52 24.01 -32.89
N GLY A 37 -34.22 22.98 -33.37
CA GLY A 37 -34.10 21.59 -32.89
C GLY A 37 -32.74 20.94 -33.20
N ASP A 38 -32.14 21.19 -34.36
CA ASP A 38 -30.81 20.65 -34.72
C ASP A 38 -29.69 21.35 -33.92
N SER A 39 -29.86 22.64 -33.65
CA SER A 39 -28.94 23.40 -32.80
C SER A 39 -29.01 22.97 -31.33
N ALA A 40 -30.20 22.59 -30.84
CA ALA A 40 -30.36 22.09 -29.48
C ALA A 40 -29.82 20.67 -29.32
N ALA A 41 -29.98 19.81 -30.34
CA ALA A 41 -29.41 18.47 -30.36
C ALA A 41 -27.87 18.48 -30.45
N LEU A 42 -27.28 19.29 -31.32
CA LEU A 42 -25.81 19.47 -31.41
C LEU A 42 -25.23 20.06 -30.12
N ALA A 43 -25.95 21.00 -29.48
CA ALA A 43 -25.54 21.54 -28.18
C ALA A 43 -25.61 20.50 -27.06
N GLN A 44 -26.58 19.58 -27.10
CA GLN A 44 -26.67 18.47 -26.14
C GLN A 44 -25.54 17.45 -26.34
N ASP A 45 -25.19 17.12 -27.60
CA ASP A 45 -24.07 16.23 -27.93
C ASP A 45 -22.72 16.80 -27.46
N LEU A 46 -22.47 18.08 -27.74
CA LEU A 46 -21.27 18.80 -27.26
C LEU A 46 -21.18 18.86 -25.74
N VAL A 47 -22.31 19.02 -25.05
CA VAL A 47 -22.34 19.01 -23.58
C VAL A 47 -22.03 17.61 -23.05
N ALA A 48 -22.58 16.56 -23.67
CA ALA A 48 -22.30 15.18 -23.29
C ALA A 48 -20.83 14.78 -23.51
N GLU A 49 -20.22 15.17 -24.64
CA GLU A 49 -18.79 14.95 -24.91
C GLU A 49 -17.91 15.65 -23.88
N VAL A 50 -18.22 16.91 -23.52
CA VAL A 50 -17.47 17.67 -22.50
C VAL A 50 -17.63 17.06 -21.11
N GLU A 51 -18.82 16.54 -20.76
CA GLU A 51 -19.04 15.84 -19.49
C GLU A 51 -18.29 14.51 -19.43
N GLU A 52 -18.23 13.75 -20.54
CA GLU A 52 -17.46 12.52 -20.64
C GLU A 52 -15.95 12.79 -20.52
N GLU A 53 -15.41 13.77 -21.24
CA GLU A 53 -14.01 14.20 -21.12
C GLU A 53 -13.67 14.68 -19.71
N ALA A 54 -14.57 15.42 -19.06
CA ALA A 54 -14.38 15.86 -17.68
C ALA A 54 -14.34 14.67 -16.70
N GLY A 55 -15.18 13.66 -16.91
CA GLY A 55 -15.17 12.41 -16.15
C GLY A 55 -13.85 11.65 -16.31
N GLU A 56 -13.34 11.54 -17.53
CA GLU A 56 -12.04 10.90 -17.79
C GLU A 56 -10.89 11.65 -17.15
N ILE A 57 -10.85 12.98 -17.27
CA ILE A 57 -9.84 13.81 -16.62
C ILE A 57 -9.87 13.60 -15.10
N ALA A 58 -11.05 13.51 -14.49
CA ALA A 58 -11.18 13.24 -13.07
C ALA A 58 -10.60 11.87 -12.70
N THR A 59 -10.88 10.82 -13.48
CA THR A 59 -10.29 9.49 -13.24
C THR A 59 -8.78 9.47 -13.43
N ILE A 60 -8.23 10.19 -14.42
CA ILE A 60 -6.79 10.34 -14.61
C ILE A 60 -6.15 11.02 -13.39
N GLN A 61 -6.78 12.09 -12.88
CA GLN A 61 -6.31 12.78 -11.67
C GLN A 61 -6.28 11.83 -10.46
N GLU A 62 -7.34 11.05 -10.25
CA GLU A 62 -7.38 10.05 -9.18
C GLU A 62 -6.23 9.04 -9.28
N HIS A 63 -5.99 8.47 -10.47
CA HIS A 63 -4.90 7.51 -10.65
C HIS A 63 -3.52 8.16 -10.40
N LEU A 64 -3.32 9.42 -10.80
CA LEU A 64 -2.09 10.15 -10.54
C LEU A 64 -1.89 10.45 -9.05
N GLU A 65 -2.96 10.78 -8.32
CA GLU A 65 -2.92 10.96 -6.87
C GLU A 65 -2.58 9.65 -6.16
N VAL A 66 -3.22 8.53 -6.55
CA VAL A 66 -2.89 7.19 -6.03
C VAL A 66 -1.43 6.85 -6.33
N MET A 67 -0.93 7.17 -7.52
CA MET A 67 0.44 6.92 -7.91
C MET A 67 1.44 7.74 -7.07
N ASN A 68 1.15 9.03 -6.86
CA ASN A 68 1.98 9.93 -6.05
C ASN A 68 2.03 9.50 -4.58
N THR A 69 0.87 9.14 -4.01
CA THR A 69 0.78 8.64 -2.63
C THR A 69 1.48 7.30 -2.48
N ALA A 70 1.28 6.36 -3.41
CA ALA A 70 1.98 5.08 -3.41
C ALA A 70 3.50 5.23 -3.58
N ALA A 71 3.97 6.19 -4.36
CA ALA A 71 5.40 6.50 -4.50
C ALA A 71 5.99 7.07 -3.21
N ALA A 72 5.29 7.99 -2.54
CA ALA A 72 5.70 8.51 -1.25
C ALA A 72 5.75 7.40 -0.19
N ASP A 73 4.72 6.56 -0.12
CA ASP A 73 4.66 5.39 0.76
C ASP A 73 5.81 4.41 0.49
N LEU A 74 6.12 4.17 -0.79
CA LEU A 74 7.21 3.30 -1.20
C LEU A 74 8.56 3.84 -0.72
N ASN A 75 8.82 5.13 -0.91
CA ASN A 75 10.07 5.76 -0.47
C ASN A 75 10.24 5.65 1.05
N VAL A 76 9.20 6.00 1.82
CA VAL A 76 9.20 5.90 3.29
C VAL A 76 9.41 4.46 3.74
N ALA A 77 8.71 3.50 3.12
CA ALA A 77 8.85 2.09 3.47
C ALA A 77 10.23 1.51 3.11
N GLN A 78 10.83 1.95 2.01
CA GLN A 78 12.18 1.54 1.60
C GLN A 78 13.26 2.09 2.54
N GLU A 79 13.15 3.36 2.93
CA GLU A 79 14.05 3.96 3.92
C GLU A 79 13.96 3.22 5.27
N ALA A 80 12.74 3.01 5.77
CA ALA A 80 12.51 2.28 7.00
C ALA A 80 13.01 0.82 6.94
N LEU A 81 12.83 0.14 5.80
CA LEU A 81 13.39 -1.20 5.57
C LEU A 81 14.92 -1.18 5.62
N GLY A 82 15.55 -0.17 5.02
CA GLY A 82 17.01 0.02 5.08
C GLY A 82 17.53 0.13 6.51
N ILE A 83 16.84 0.93 7.34
CA ILE A 83 17.14 1.10 8.78
C ILE A 83 16.95 -0.24 9.52
N ALA A 84 15.82 -0.93 9.31
CA ALA A 84 15.54 -2.21 9.97
C ALA A 84 16.58 -3.30 9.61
N LEU A 85 17.00 -3.36 8.35
CA LEU A 85 18.05 -4.29 7.90
C LEU A 85 19.43 -3.93 8.48
N GLN A 86 19.74 -2.64 8.63
CA GLN A 86 20.97 -2.21 9.30
C GLN A 86 20.98 -2.64 10.76
N GLU A 87 19.86 -2.46 11.46
CA GLU A 87 19.71 -2.87 12.85
C GLU A 87 19.85 -4.38 13.03
N GLN A 88 19.18 -5.17 12.18
CA GLN A 88 19.32 -6.62 12.20
C GLN A 88 20.78 -7.06 11.99
N ARG A 89 21.52 -6.44 11.05
CA ARG A 89 22.95 -6.72 10.86
C ARG A 89 23.79 -6.35 12.08
N ARG A 90 23.51 -5.20 12.70
CA ARG A 90 24.20 -4.72 13.90
C ARG A 90 24.05 -5.72 15.05
N LEU A 91 22.84 -6.22 15.29
CA LEU A 91 22.55 -7.21 16.32
C LEU A 91 23.35 -8.51 16.10
N VAL A 92 23.39 -9.03 14.87
CA VAL A 92 24.17 -10.24 14.54
C VAL A 92 25.66 -10.03 14.80
N GLN A 93 26.21 -8.88 14.44
CA GLN A 93 27.64 -8.56 14.68
C GLN A 93 27.96 -8.46 16.17
N LEU A 94 27.12 -7.77 16.94
CA LEU A 94 27.30 -7.64 18.38
C LEU A 94 27.21 -8.98 19.09
N TRP A 95 26.22 -9.80 18.72
CA TRP A 95 26.08 -11.14 19.28
C TRP A 95 27.26 -12.04 18.95
N ALA A 96 27.78 -12.03 17.72
CA ALA A 96 28.95 -12.82 17.36
C ALA A 96 30.17 -12.52 18.27
N VAL A 97 30.39 -11.25 18.59
CA VAL A 97 31.50 -10.84 19.49
C VAL A 97 31.18 -11.15 20.96
N GLY A 98 29.98 -10.80 21.42
CA GLY A 98 29.54 -10.98 22.81
C GLY A 98 29.48 -12.46 23.20
N SER A 99 28.82 -13.28 22.39
CA SER A 99 28.69 -14.73 22.62
C SER A 99 30.04 -15.43 22.60
N ALA A 100 30.98 -15.05 21.71
CA ALA A 100 32.32 -15.61 21.69
C ALA A 100 33.10 -15.31 22.99
N ARG A 101 32.93 -14.12 23.56
CA ARG A 101 33.53 -13.77 24.85
C ARG A 101 32.93 -14.59 25.99
N LEU A 102 31.60 -14.70 26.05
CA LEU A 102 30.90 -15.48 27.07
C LEU A 102 31.24 -16.98 26.96
N ALA A 103 31.28 -17.54 25.75
CA ALA A 103 31.64 -18.93 25.51
C ALA A 103 33.09 -19.25 25.91
N ARG A 104 34.02 -18.31 25.74
CA ARG A 104 35.41 -18.46 26.23
C ARG A 104 35.51 -18.44 27.75
N ALA A 105 34.65 -17.67 28.43
CA ALA A 105 34.66 -17.57 29.88
C ALA A 105 34.16 -18.85 30.57
N VAL A 106 33.14 -19.50 29.99
CA VAL A 106 32.50 -20.69 30.59
C VAL A 106 33.01 -22.01 30.00
N GLY A 107 33.44 -22.01 28.74
CA GLY A 107 33.95 -23.18 28.02
C GLY A 107 32.88 -23.92 27.21
N ALA A 108 33.25 -24.41 26.03
CA ALA A 108 32.31 -25.02 25.07
C ALA A 108 31.68 -26.33 25.60
N GLU A 109 32.41 -27.14 26.36
CA GLU A 109 31.90 -28.40 26.93
C GLU A 109 30.81 -28.17 27.98
N ALA A 110 31.00 -27.16 28.84
CA ALA A 110 30.01 -26.76 29.83
C ALA A 110 28.72 -26.28 29.17
N LEU A 111 28.84 -25.45 28.12
CA LEU A 111 27.69 -25.01 27.31
C LEU A 111 26.98 -26.18 26.64
N ALA A 112 27.71 -27.08 25.98
CA ALA A 112 27.14 -28.23 25.28
C ALA A 112 26.38 -29.16 26.25
N LYS A 113 26.89 -29.36 27.46
CA LYS A 113 26.25 -30.18 28.48
C LYS A 113 24.98 -29.54 29.05
N ALA A 114 24.95 -28.21 29.18
CA ALA A 114 23.80 -27.48 29.70
C ALA A 114 22.74 -27.13 28.63
N ALA A 115 23.11 -27.09 27.36
CA ALA A 115 22.22 -26.78 26.23
C ALA A 115 20.86 -27.54 26.25
N PRO A 116 20.79 -28.87 26.45
CA PRO A 116 19.51 -29.58 26.45
C PRO A 116 18.60 -29.18 27.61
N TYR A 117 19.16 -28.72 28.74
CA TYR A 117 18.37 -28.20 29.85
C TYR A 117 17.71 -26.86 29.47
N TYR A 118 18.48 -25.91 28.93
CA TYR A 118 17.95 -24.61 28.52
C TYR A 118 16.98 -24.70 27.34
N GLU A 119 17.20 -25.62 26.40
CA GLU A 119 16.24 -25.87 25.32
C GLU A 119 14.89 -26.34 25.87
N ARG A 120 14.88 -27.27 26.82
CA ARG A 120 13.64 -27.76 27.46
C ARG A 120 13.01 -26.70 28.34
N LEU A 121 13.82 -25.85 28.99
CA LEU A 121 13.32 -24.72 29.78
C LEU A 121 12.54 -23.75 28.90
N ARG A 122 13.12 -23.36 27.75
CA ARG A 122 12.46 -22.50 26.75
C ARG A 122 11.16 -23.11 26.22
N ARG A 123 11.17 -24.41 25.89
CA ARG A 123 9.96 -25.13 25.47
C ARG A 123 8.87 -25.13 26.54
N CYS A 124 9.25 -25.34 27.80
CA CYS A 124 8.34 -25.33 28.93
C CYS A 124 7.73 -23.93 29.15
N GLN A 125 8.54 -22.88 29.07
CA GLN A 125 8.09 -21.49 29.14
C GLN A 125 7.14 -21.15 27.99
N ALA A 126 7.50 -21.45 26.74
CA ALA A 126 6.64 -21.21 25.59
C ALA A 126 5.30 -21.96 25.69
N ALA A 127 5.31 -23.20 26.18
CA ALA A 127 4.08 -23.97 26.43
C ALA A 127 3.23 -23.34 27.56
N ARG A 128 3.86 -22.81 28.61
CA ARG A 128 3.17 -22.07 29.67
C ARG A 128 2.47 -20.83 29.13
N ASP A 129 3.18 -20.01 28.36
CA ASP A 129 2.64 -18.76 27.82
C ASP A 129 1.52 -19.04 26.79
N SER A 130 1.65 -20.13 26.04
CA SER A 130 0.62 -20.68 25.15
C SER A 130 -0.66 -21.06 25.92
N VAL A 131 -0.53 -21.75 27.07
CA VAL A 131 -1.66 -22.05 27.95
C VAL A 131 -2.31 -20.76 28.45
N GLU A 132 -1.52 -19.82 28.97
CA GLU A 132 -2.02 -18.55 29.50
C GLU A 132 -2.80 -17.75 28.44
N ALA A 133 -2.28 -17.70 27.21
CA ALA A 133 -2.96 -17.07 26.08
C ALA A 133 -4.31 -17.75 25.77
N ALA A 134 -4.37 -19.08 25.78
CA ALA A 134 -5.62 -19.82 25.58
C ALA A 134 -6.59 -19.66 26.75
N SER A 135 -6.11 -19.64 27.99
CA SER A 135 -6.93 -19.38 29.18
C SER A 135 -7.57 -17.99 29.08
N ARG A 136 -6.81 -16.96 28.70
CA ARG A 136 -7.33 -15.60 28.48
C ARG A 136 -8.44 -15.59 27.42
N ARG A 137 -8.23 -16.24 26.27
CA ARG A 137 -9.24 -16.33 25.20
C ARG A 137 -10.51 -17.04 25.66
N PHE A 138 -10.36 -18.16 26.37
CA PHE A 138 -11.48 -18.90 26.94
C PHE A 138 -12.26 -18.05 27.96
N MET A 139 -11.57 -17.34 28.85
CA MET A 139 -12.22 -16.45 29.83
C MET A 139 -12.97 -15.30 29.15
N VAL A 140 -12.36 -14.64 28.16
CA VAL A 140 -13.00 -13.57 27.39
C VAL A 140 -14.27 -14.09 26.72
N ALA A 141 -14.19 -15.21 26.01
CA ALA A 141 -15.34 -15.83 25.34
C ALA A 141 -16.45 -16.26 26.31
N ALA A 142 -16.10 -16.65 27.55
CA ALA A 142 -17.08 -16.99 28.58
C ALA A 142 -17.84 -15.76 29.12
N THR A 143 -17.25 -14.57 29.01
CA THR A 143 -17.85 -13.30 29.47
C THR A 143 -18.55 -12.51 28.37
N GLU A 144 -18.27 -12.79 27.10
CA GLU A 144 -18.83 -12.07 25.96
C GLU A 144 -20.24 -12.55 25.61
N THR A 145 -21.18 -11.60 25.57
CA THR A 145 -22.55 -11.84 25.12
C THR A 145 -22.61 -11.92 23.59
N GLY A 146 -23.28 -12.94 23.05
CA GLY A 146 -23.44 -13.10 21.59
C GLY A 146 -22.42 -14.01 20.92
N MET A 147 -21.62 -14.73 21.69
CA MET A 147 -20.71 -15.75 21.17
C MET A 147 -21.46 -16.96 20.60
N PRO A 148 -20.95 -17.61 19.54
CA PRO A 148 -21.54 -18.83 19.01
C PRO A 148 -21.51 -19.93 20.08
N ALA A 149 -22.56 -20.76 20.14
CA ALA A 149 -22.69 -21.80 21.16
C ALA A 149 -21.52 -22.82 21.18
N ASP A 150 -20.88 -23.05 20.03
CA ASP A 150 -19.78 -24.01 19.89
C ASP A 150 -18.40 -23.43 20.25
N GLU A 151 -18.27 -22.10 20.28
CA GLU A 151 -16.98 -21.41 20.46
C GLU A 151 -16.37 -21.66 21.86
N PRO A 152 -17.13 -21.62 22.97
CA PRO A 152 -16.60 -21.97 24.29
C PRO A 152 -16.08 -23.41 24.36
N SER A 153 -16.76 -24.37 23.74
CA SER A 153 -16.33 -25.78 23.70
C SER A 153 -15.05 -25.97 22.89
N ARG A 154 -14.91 -25.25 21.77
CA ARG A 154 -13.68 -25.24 20.95
C ARG A 154 -12.50 -24.67 21.73
N LEU A 155 -12.70 -23.53 22.39
CA LEU A 155 -11.68 -22.89 23.22
C LEU A 155 -11.28 -23.73 24.44
N ALA A 156 -12.24 -24.42 25.07
CA ALA A 156 -11.96 -25.36 26.15
C ALA A 156 -11.09 -26.54 25.68
N THR A 157 -11.38 -27.07 24.49
CA THR A 157 -10.58 -28.14 23.87
C THR A 157 -9.17 -27.66 23.52
N ASP A 158 -9.02 -26.45 22.96
CA ASP A 158 -7.70 -25.85 22.68
C ASP A 158 -6.89 -25.63 23.96
N HIS A 159 -7.52 -25.09 25.00
CA HIS A 159 -6.90 -24.93 26.31
C HIS A 159 -6.45 -26.26 26.91
N ALA A 160 -7.29 -27.29 26.88
CA ALA A 160 -6.95 -28.62 27.38
C ALA A 160 -5.76 -29.24 26.61
N ARG A 161 -5.73 -29.08 25.28
CA ARG A 161 -4.59 -29.51 24.45
C ARG A 161 -3.29 -28.82 24.85
N ARG A 162 -3.28 -27.49 24.95
CA ARG A 162 -2.09 -26.72 25.33
C ARG A 162 -1.63 -27.04 26.74
N LEU A 163 -2.55 -27.32 27.65
CA LEU A 163 -2.23 -27.74 29.01
C LEU A 163 -1.52 -29.10 29.01
N ALA A 164 -1.97 -30.05 28.20
CA ALA A 164 -1.30 -31.35 28.05
C ALA A 164 0.12 -31.20 27.47
N GLU A 165 0.32 -30.30 26.50
CA GLU A 165 1.63 -29.96 25.95
C GLU A 165 2.56 -29.36 27.02
N PHE A 166 2.06 -28.43 27.84
CA PHE A 166 2.80 -27.85 28.95
C PHE A 166 3.21 -28.91 29.98
N GLN A 167 2.30 -29.81 30.36
CA GLN A 167 2.60 -30.91 31.27
C GLN A 167 3.62 -31.91 30.68
N ALA A 168 3.61 -32.13 29.36
CA ALA A 168 4.63 -32.93 28.69
C ALA A 168 6.01 -32.24 28.74
N ALA A 169 6.07 -30.95 28.40
CA ALA A 169 7.29 -30.17 28.46
C ALA A 169 7.86 -30.09 29.90
N GLN A 170 7.01 -30.00 30.91
CA GLN A 170 7.42 -29.99 32.31
C GLN A 170 8.09 -31.32 32.72
N ARG A 171 7.54 -32.46 32.30
CA ARG A 171 8.15 -33.78 32.54
C ARG A 171 9.51 -33.91 31.87
N GLU A 172 9.64 -33.43 30.63
CA GLU A 172 10.91 -33.40 29.91
C GLU A 172 11.95 -32.51 30.63
N LEU A 173 11.54 -31.34 31.10
CA LEU A 173 12.40 -30.42 31.84
C LEU A 173 12.86 -31.03 33.18
N SER A 174 11.97 -31.67 33.93
CA SER A 174 12.33 -32.37 35.17
C SER A 174 13.38 -33.46 34.90
N GLY A 175 13.23 -34.23 33.81
CA GLY A 175 14.21 -35.22 33.39
C GLY A 175 15.57 -34.62 33.03
N ALA A 176 15.61 -33.48 32.36
CA ALA A 176 16.89 -32.80 32.05
C ALA A 176 17.53 -32.15 33.28
N SER A 177 16.74 -31.56 34.17
CA SER A 177 17.21 -30.98 35.42
C SER A 177 17.92 -32.03 36.29
N ALA A 178 17.42 -33.27 36.29
CA ALA A 178 18.09 -34.38 36.99
C ALA A 178 19.46 -34.78 36.39
N SER A 179 19.71 -34.47 35.12
CA SER A 179 20.93 -34.85 34.40
C SER A 179 22.05 -33.79 34.43
N VAL A 180 21.74 -32.57 34.87
CA VAL A 180 22.66 -31.43 34.89
C VAL A 180 22.84 -30.94 36.32
N SER A 181 24.09 -30.67 36.74
CA SER A 181 24.34 -30.16 38.08
C SER A 181 23.93 -28.69 38.20
N GLY A 182 23.33 -28.30 39.33
CA GLY A 182 22.93 -26.91 39.57
C GLY A 182 24.09 -25.90 39.49
N SER A 183 25.30 -26.31 39.90
CA SER A 183 26.51 -25.49 39.75
C SER A 183 26.88 -25.25 38.28
N LEU A 184 26.69 -26.23 37.40
CA LEU A 184 26.91 -26.05 35.97
C LEU A 184 25.87 -25.10 35.38
N VAL A 185 24.59 -25.27 35.72
CA VAL A 185 23.50 -24.36 35.31
C VAL A 185 23.82 -22.93 35.72
N ALA A 186 24.21 -22.69 36.97
CA ALA A 186 24.56 -21.36 37.45
C ALA A 186 25.79 -20.76 36.73
N ALA A 187 26.79 -21.57 36.39
CA ALA A 187 27.99 -21.10 35.71
C ALA A 187 27.73 -20.70 34.25
N VAL A 188 26.82 -21.39 33.55
CA VAL A 188 26.48 -21.09 32.16
C VAL A 188 25.34 -20.08 32.00
N ALA A 189 24.60 -19.78 33.07
CA ALA A 189 23.42 -18.92 33.04
C ALA A 189 23.65 -17.58 32.30
N PRO A 190 24.75 -16.84 32.54
CA PRO A 190 24.98 -15.57 31.85
C PRO A 190 25.08 -15.69 30.32
N TYR A 191 25.51 -16.85 29.79
CA TYR A 191 25.54 -17.10 28.35
C TYR A 191 24.12 -17.30 27.79
N PHE A 192 23.33 -18.16 28.44
CA PHE A 192 22.00 -18.50 27.95
C PHE A 192 20.98 -17.36 28.15
N GLU A 193 21.10 -16.60 29.23
CA GLU A 193 20.31 -15.38 29.46
C GLU A 193 20.60 -14.34 28.38
N ALA A 194 21.88 -14.06 28.09
CA ALA A 194 22.24 -13.14 27.00
C ALA A 194 21.82 -13.67 25.61
N GLU A 195 21.81 -15.00 25.42
CA GLU A 195 21.30 -15.61 24.19
C GLU A 195 19.79 -15.39 24.05
N ASP A 196 19.03 -15.50 25.14
CA ASP A 196 17.59 -15.29 25.15
C ASP A 196 17.24 -13.82 24.89
N GLU A 197 17.90 -12.88 25.56
CA GLU A 197 17.77 -11.44 25.29
C GLU A 197 18.07 -11.11 23.82
N HIS A 198 19.18 -11.62 23.30
CA HIS A 198 19.54 -11.40 21.90
C HIS A 198 18.50 -11.98 20.93
N ARG A 199 17.94 -13.16 21.23
CA ARG A 199 16.90 -13.78 20.40
C ARG A 199 15.63 -12.94 20.37
N GLU A 200 15.25 -12.35 21.50
CA GLU A 200 14.09 -11.46 21.58
C GLU A 200 14.31 -10.19 20.75
N GLU A 201 15.43 -9.49 20.95
CA GLU A 201 15.80 -8.30 20.17
C GLU A 201 15.87 -8.61 18.67
N TRP A 202 16.48 -9.75 18.31
CA TRP A 202 16.59 -10.17 16.92
C TRP A 202 15.22 -10.53 16.32
N ALA A 203 14.33 -11.16 17.09
CA ALA A 203 12.98 -11.48 16.65
C ALA A 203 12.16 -10.22 16.37
N GLU A 204 12.30 -9.17 17.19
CA GLU A 204 11.69 -7.86 16.97
C GLU A 204 12.24 -7.19 15.70
N ALA A 205 13.57 -7.13 15.55
CA ALA A 205 14.20 -6.58 14.35
C ALA A 205 13.78 -7.35 13.08
N ALA A 206 13.71 -8.69 13.15
CA ALA A 206 13.24 -9.51 12.05
C ALA A 206 11.76 -9.29 11.74
N ALA A 207 10.92 -9.04 12.74
CA ALA A 207 9.52 -8.67 12.54
C ALA A 207 9.38 -7.32 11.87
N ALA A 208 10.20 -6.32 12.25
CA ALA A 208 10.24 -5.02 11.60
C ALA A 208 10.64 -5.12 10.11
N VAL A 209 11.65 -5.93 9.79
CA VAL A 209 12.05 -6.20 8.40
C VAL A 209 10.87 -6.77 7.60
N ARG A 210 10.22 -7.84 8.09
CA ARG A 210 9.05 -8.44 7.41
C ARG A 210 7.90 -7.45 7.25
N HIS A 211 7.67 -6.60 8.25
CA HIS A 211 6.64 -5.57 8.19
C HIS A 211 6.91 -4.56 7.07
N PHE A 212 8.13 -4.02 6.98
CA PHE A 212 8.48 -3.04 5.95
C PHE A 212 8.58 -3.67 4.56
N GLU A 213 9.04 -4.91 4.43
CA GLU A 213 8.96 -5.67 3.16
C GLU A 213 7.50 -5.79 2.67
N GLY A 214 6.57 -6.10 3.59
CA GLY A 214 5.14 -6.12 3.30
C GLY A 214 4.62 -4.76 2.84
N ARG A 215 5.01 -3.68 3.51
CA ARG A 215 4.63 -2.31 3.11
C ARG A 215 5.17 -1.93 1.73
N VAL A 216 6.43 -2.26 1.44
CA VAL A 216 7.03 -2.05 0.12
C VAL A 216 6.25 -2.83 -0.96
N ALA A 217 5.86 -4.07 -0.68
CA ALA A 217 5.08 -4.88 -1.61
C ALA A 217 3.69 -4.28 -1.88
N VAL A 218 2.98 -3.84 -0.83
CA VAL A 218 1.67 -3.18 -0.95
C VAL A 218 1.77 -1.87 -1.73
N ALA A 219 2.75 -1.01 -1.41
CA ALA A 219 2.94 0.26 -2.12
C ALA A 219 3.25 0.04 -3.61
N LYS A 220 4.10 -0.93 -3.94
CA LYS A 220 4.37 -1.33 -5.33
C LYS A 220 3.13 -1.85 -6.05
N ALA A 221 2.29 -2.61 -5.36
CA ALA A 221 1.04 -3.12 -5.94
C ALA A 221 0.10 -1.98 -6.29
N LYS A 222 -0.15 -1.05 -5.36
CA LYS A 222 -0.98 0.15 -5.60
C LYS A 222 -0.46 0.99 -6.76
N TYR A 223 0.85 1.23 -6.80
CA TYR A 223 1.49 2.00 -7.88
C TYR A 223 1.28 1.32 -9.25
N ARG A 224 1.46 0.00 -9.33
CA ARG A 224 1.26 -0.76 -10.57
C ARG A 224 -0.20 -0.81 -11.00
N GLU A 225 -1.12 -0.90 -10.05
CA GLU A 225 -2.57 -0.86 -10.32
C GLU A 225 -2.97 0.50 -10.90
N ALA A 226 -2.50 1.59 -10.29
CA ALA A 226 -2.73 2.94 -10.80
C ALA A 226 -2.18 3.13 -12.22
N LEU A 227 -0.97 2.63 -12.49
CA LEU A 227 -0.38 2.66 -13.83
C LEU A 227 -1.22 1.89 -14.87
N ARG A 228 -1.70 0.69 -14.52
CA ARG A 228 -2.57 -0.09 -15.42
C ARG A 228 -3.90 0.61 -15.70
N GLY A 229 -4.45 1.30 -14.71
CA GLY A 229 -5.64 2.12 -14.90
C GLY A 229 -5.41 3.26 -15.90
N LEU A 230 -4.27 3.95 -15.80
CA LEU A 230 -3.88 4.98 -16.78
C LEU A 230 -3.63 4.39 -18.19
N GLU A 231 -2.98 3.23 -18.28
CA GLU A 231 -2.80 2.51 -19.56
C GLU A 231 -4.16 2.15 -20.19
N ALA A 232 -5.11 1.66 -19.40
CA ALA A 232 -6.45 1.32 -19.88
C ALA A 232 -7.23 2.54 -20.37
N LEU A 233 -7.17 3.66 -19.63
CA LEU A 233 -7.78 4.93 -20.05
C LEU A 233 -7.15 5.45 -21.34
N SER A 234 -5.82 5.36 -21.46
CA SER A 234 -5.09 5.75 -22.68
C SER A 234 -5.52 4.91 -23.88
N GLU A 235 -5.62 3.59 -23.73
CA GLU A 235 -6.05 2.67 -24.78
C GLU A 235 -7.50 2.95 -25.22
N GLN A 236 -8.41 3.17 -24.27
CA GLN A 236 -9.81 3.54 -24.57
C GLN A 236 -9.90 4.85 -25.36
N ALA A 237 -9.10 5.85 -25.01
CA ALA A 237 -9.03 7.11 -25.76
C ALA A 237 -8.50 6.89 -27.19
N HIS A 238 -7.51 6.01 -27.38
CA HIS A 238 -7.01 5.65 -28.71
C HIS A 238 -8.04 4.92 -29.55
N ILE A 239 -8.78 3.96 -28.97
CA ILE A 239 -9.85 3.24 -29.66
C ILE A 239 -10.96 4.19 -30.10
N ARG A 240 -11.46 5.08 -29.21
CA ARG A 240 -12.48 6.08 -29.57
C ARG A 240 -12.04 7.02 -30.70
N ARG A 241 -10.76 7.41 -30.72
CA ARG A 241 -10.18 8.22 -31.81
C ARG A 241 -10.05 7.45 -33.12
N ALA A 242 -9.74 6.16 -33.06
CA ALA A 242 -9.70 5.30 -34.24
C ALA A 242 -11.12 5.11 -34.82
N ASP A 243 -12.12 4.87 -33.97
CA ASP A 243 -13.51 4.69 -34.38
C ASP A 243 -14.11 5.98 -34.95
N SER A 244 -13.85 7.14 -34.33
CA SER A 244 -14.27 8.44 -34.87
C SER A 244 -13.52 8.84 -36.15
N GLY A 245 -12.27 8.39 -36.32
CA GLY A 245 -11.47 8.60 -37.53
C GLY A 245 -11.96 7.80 -38.75
N VAL A 246 -12.67 6.69 -38.56
CA VAL A 246 -13.21 5.86 -39.66
C VAL A 246 -14.48 6.46 -40.28
N VAL A 247 -15.21 7.31 -39.55
CA VAL A 247 -16.44 7.96 -40.06
C VAL A 247 -16.15 9.09 -41.07
N GLY A 248 -14.89 9.51 -41.22
CA GLY A 248 -14.46 10.56 -42.16
C GLY A 248 -14.18 10.13 -43.60
N CYS A 249 -14.19 8.83 -43.93
CA CYS A 249 -13.79 8.34 -45.27
C CYS A 249 -14.92 7.89 -46.21
N GLU A 250 -16.19 7.87 -45.79
CA GLU A 250 -17.32 7.43 -46.65
C GLU A 250 -18.18 8.56 -47.24
N ALA A 251 -17.66 9.79 -47.36
CA ALA A 251 -18.38 10.90 -48.01
C ALA A 251 -17.72 11.41 -49.30
N SER A 252 -16.92 10.59 -49.98
CA SER A 252 -16.40 10.91 -51.32
C SER A 252 -16.30 9.65 -52.17
N LEU A 253 -17.44 9.09 -52.58
CA LEU A 253 -17.60 8.19 -53.73
C LEU A 253 -19.10 7.86 -53.91
N ALA A 254 -19.85 8.82 -54.46
CA ALA A 254 -21.12 8.55 -55.12
C ALA A 254 -21.36 9.65 -56.17
N ASP A 255 -21.18 9.24 -57.43
CA ASP A 255 -21.56 9.80 -58.74
C ASP A 255 -21.91 11.31 -58.87
#